data_AF-A0A2E8YCB8-F1
#
_entry.id   AF-A0A2E8YCB8-F1
#
_cell.length_a   1.000
_cell.length_b   1.000
_cell.length_c   1.000
_cell.angle_alpha   90.00
_cell.angle_beta   90.00
_cell.angle_gamma   90.00
#
_symmetry.space_group_name_H-M   'P 1'
#
loop_
_entity.id
_entity.type
_entity.pdbx_description
1 polymer ?
#
loop_
_entity_poly.entity_id
_entity_poly.type
_entity_poly.pdbx_seq_one_letter_code
_entity_poly.pdbx_strand_id
1 'polypeptide(L)'
;MSKQDDQFYREFGIILGALFVFFLLALFAARAIGGAAMQEQMQAPGEVAKRIEPVGRVQLGEAGQMAEAPAATVEVAAAAPKSGDEVYQANCMACHATGAAGAPKMGDAAAWKPRAALGFNSLLNSAINGKGLMAPRAGFSYLTDEDLANAIRFMLEQTGVTAN
;
A
#
# COMPACT_ATOMS: atom_id res chain seq x y z
N MET A 1 -58.33 2.02 -11.55
CA MET A 1 -57.29 1.00 -11.36
C MET A 1 -57.89 -0.37 -11.63
N SER A 2 -57.19 -1.24 -12.35
CA SER A 2 -57.63 -2.63 -12.44
C SER A 2 -57.27 -3.36 -11.14
N LYS A 3 -58.04 -4.38 -10.75
CA LYS A 3 -57.75 -5.17 -9.54
C LYS A 3 -56.35 -5.80 -9.57
N GLN A 4 -55.77 -6.00 -10.75
CA GLN A 4 -54.43 -6.53 -10.94
C GLN A 4 -53.35 -5.48 -10.61
N ASP A 5 -53.60 -4.20 -10.91
CA ASP A 5 -52.69 -3.10 -10.58
C ASP A 5 -52.61 -2.90 -9.06
N ASP A 6 -53.75 -2.93 -8.37
CA ASP A 6 -53.81 -2.78 -6.91
C ASP A 6 -53.10 -3.92 -6.17
N GLN A 7 -53.16 -5.14 -6.72
CA GLN A 7 -52.41 -6.28 -6.20
C GLN A 7 -50.90 -6.10 -6.43
N PHE A 8 -50.49 -5.69 -7.63
CA PHE A 8 -49.09 -5.45 -7.95
C PHE A 8 -48.45 -4.40 -7.03
N TYR A 9 -49.09 -3.23 -6.87
CA TYR A 9 -48.53 -2.17 -6.02
C TYR A 9 -48.49 -2.52 -4.53
N ARG A 10 -49.43 -3.35 -4.06
CA ARG A 10 -49.42 -3.84 -2.68
C ARG A 10 -48.27 -4.81 -2.43
N GLU A 11 -48.08 -5.82 -3.28
CA GLU A 11 -46.99 -6.78 -3.13
C GLU A 11 -45.62 -6.10 -3.34
N PHE A 12 -45.52 -5.24 -4.36
CA PHE A 12 -44.32 -4.46 -4.63
C PHE A 12 -43.98 -3.52 -3.45
N GLY A 13 -44.99 -2.87 -2.86
CA GLY A 13 -44.83 -2.02 -1.69
C GLY A 13 -44.38 -2.78 -0.44
N ILE A 14 -44.91 -3.98 -0.20
CA ILE A 14 -44.50 -4.84 0.92
C ILE A 14 -43.03 -5.26 0.75
N ILE A 15 -42.63 -5.70 -0.44
CA ILE A 15 -41.25 -6.12 -0.72
C ILE A 15 -40.29 -4.93 -0.57
N LEU A 16 -40.62 -3.77 -1.15
CA LEU A 16 -39.80 -2.57 -1.06
C LEU A 16 -39.66 -2.09 0.40
N GLY A 17 -40.75 -2.13 1.15
CA GLY A 17 -40.75 -1.80 2.58
C GLY A 17 -39.91 -2.77 3.41
N ALA A 18 -40.02 -4.08 3.17
CA ALA A 18 -39.23 -5.10 3.85
C ALA A 18 -37.73 -4.95 3.55
N LEU A 19 -37.35 -4.68 2.29
CA LEU A 19 -35.97 -4.43 1.89
C LEU A 19 -35.42 -3.15 2.52
N PHE A 20 -36.23 -2.08 2.60
CA PHE A 20 -35.83 -0.83 3.23
C PHE A 20 -35.61 -1.00 4.74
N VAL A 21 -36.50 -1.72 5.44
CA VAL A 21 -36.33 -2.05 6.86
C VAL A 21 -35.10 -2.92 7.08
N PHE A 22 -34.89 -3.95 6.25
CA PHE A 22 -33.68 -4.78 6.31
C PHE A 22 -32.41 -3.96 6.11
N PHE A 23 -32.40 -3.04 5.15
CA PHE A 23 -31.28 -2.14 4.91
C PHE A 23 -30.99 -1.22 6.11
N LEU A 24 -32.03 -0.66 6.75
CA LEU A 24 -31.87 0.14 7.96
C LEU A 24 -31.34 -0.68 9.15
N LEU A 25 -31.83 -1.92 9.32
CA LEU A 25 -31.33 -2.84 10.35
C LEU A 25 -29.86 -3.21 10.10
N ALA A 26 -29.48 -3.48 8.86
CA ALA A 26 -28.10 -3.76 8.47
C ALA A 26 -27.19 -2.55 8.72
N LEU A 27 -27.63 -1.33 8.41
CA LEU A 27 -26.89 -0.10 8.72
C LEU A 27 -26.72 0.13 10.23
N PHE A 28 -27.78 -0.13 11.01
CA PHE A 28 -27.71 -0.02 12.47
C PHE A 28 -26.75 -1.05 13.06
N ALA A 29 -26.82 -2.31 12.61
CA ALA A 29 -25.88 -3.36 13.02
C ALA A 29 -24.43 -3.01 12.63
N ALA A 30 -24.22 -2.52 11.40
CA ALA A 30 -22.90 -2.07 10.95
C ALA A 30 -22.35 -0.90 11.78
N ARG A 31 -23.21 0.03 12.22
CA ARG A 31 -22.82 1.14 13.12
C ARG A 31 -22.56 0.67 14.54
N ALA A 32 -23.34 -0.28 15.06
CA ALA A 32 -23.13 -0.85 16.38
C ALA A 32 -21.82 -1.66 16.47
N ILE A 33 -21.47 -2.38 15.42
CA ILE A 33 -20.24 -3.18 15.34
C ILE A 33 -19.04 -2.28 14.95
N GLY A 34 -19.20 -1.40 13.97
CA GLY A 34 -18.12 -0.56 13.44
C GLY A 34 -17.80 0.69 14.27
N GLY A 35 -18.76 1.22 15.04
CA GLY A 35 -18.54 2.38 15.91
C GLY A 35 -17.60 2.09 17.09
N ALA A 36 -17.61 0.86 17.59
CA ALA A 36 -16.68 0.41 18.63
C ALA A 36 -15.28 0.12 18.05
N ALA A 37 -15.19 -0.45 16.85
CA ALA A 37 -13.91 -0.84 16.24
C ALA A 37 -13.12 0.33 15.64
N MET A 38 -13.78 1.36 15.10
CA MET A 38 -13.10 2.51 14.47
C MET A 38 -12.46 3.46 15.51
N GLN A 39 -13.08 3.60 16.69
CA GLN A 39 -12.59 4.49 17.74
C GLN A 39 -11.25 3.99 18.32
N GLU A 40 -11.07 2.67 18.45
CA GLU A 40 -9.85 2.08 19.03
C GLU A 40 -8.61 2.29 18.13
N GLN A 41 -8.75 2.23 16.81
CA GLN A 41 -7.65 2.47 15.88
C GLN A 41 -7.31 3.96 15.70
N MET A 42 -8.24 4.88 15.99
CA MET A 42 -7.99 6.33 15.89
C MET A 42 -7.43 6.93 17.19
N GLN A 43 -7.44 6.17 18.29
CA GLN A 43 -6.99 6.61 19.62
C GLN A 43 -5.68 5.93 20.09
N ALA A 44 -4.78 5.56 19.19
CA ALA A 44 -3.40 5.23 19.56
C ALA A 44 -2.41 6.41 19.29
N PRO A 45 -2.58 7.61 19.92
CA PRO A 45 -1.57 8.67 19.83
C PRO A 45 -0.26 8.31 20.56
N GLY A 46 -0.23 7.19 21.30
CA GLY A 46 0.94 6.75 22.06
C GLY A 46 2.09 6.23 21.19
N GLU A 47 1.82 5.74 19.97
CA GLU A 47 2.86 5.21 19.09
C GLU A 47 3.58 6.30 18.28
N VAL A 48 2.89 7.41 18.02
CA VAL A 48 3.49 8.59 17.37
C VAL A 48 4.47 9.27 18.32
N ALA A 49 4.15 9.36 19.61
CA ALA A 49 4.99 9.99 20.63
C ALA A 49 6.36 9.33 20.80
N LYS A 50 6.45 7.99 20.66
CA LYS A 50 7.73 7.27 20.71
C LYS A 50 8.64 7.57 19.50
N ARG A 51 8.08 8.07 18.40
CA ARG A 51 8.82 8.39 17.16
C ARG A 51 9.34 9.82 17.11
N ILE A 52 8.95 10.67 18.07
CA ILE A 52 9.40 12.07 18.19
C ILE A 52 10.38 12.28 19.36
N GLU A 53 10.84 11.20 20.00
CA GLU A 53 11.93 11.33 20.98
C GLU A 53 13.22 11.76 20.26
N PRO A 54 13.87 12.84 20.72
CA PRO A 54 15.04 13.36 20.04
C PRO A 54 16.22 12.40 20.21
N VAL A 55 16.83 12.01 19.10
CA VAL A 55 18.00 11.11 19.06
C VAL A 55 19.32 11.77 19.50
N GLY A 56 19.27 13.02 19.97
CA GLY A 56 20.41 13.78 20.47
C GLY A 56 20.02 15.18 20.92
N ARG A 57 20.84 15.81 21.77
CA ARG A 57 20.69 17.22 22.16
C ARG A 57 21.74 18.06 21.45
N VAL A 58 21.32 19.16 20.84
CA VAL A 58 22.22 20.20 20.33
C VAL A 58 22.55 21.18 21.45
N GLN A 59 23.82 21.23 21.85
CA GLN A 59 24.33 22.34 22.66
C GLN A 59 24.47 23.56 21.73
N LEU A 60 23.56 24.51 21.83
CA LEU A 60 23.75 25.84 21.27
C LEU A 60 24.77 26.57 22.15
N GLY A 61 26.02 26.65 21.70
CA GLY A 61 26.97 27.61 22.26
C GLY A 61 26.51 29.03 21.97
N GLU A 62 26.77 29.96 22.88
CA GLU A 62 26.36 31.37 22.79
C GLU A 62 26.57 31.98 21.39
N ALA A 63 25.56 32.73 20.95
CA ALA A 63 25.53 33.43 19.68
C ALA A 63 26.63 34.49 19.60
N GLY A 64 27.69 34.23 18.83
CA GLY A 64 28.72 35.23 18.65
C GLY A 64 29.99 34.81 17.93
N GLN A 65 29.94 34.00 16.87
CA GLN A 65 31.04 33.95 15.89
C GLN A 65 30.59 33.26 14.60
N MET A 66 30.34 34.07 13.57
CA MET A 66 30.28 33.59 12.19
C MET A 66 31.71 33.22 11.78
N ALA A 67 32.00 31.93 11.73
CA ALA A 67 33.12 31.38 11.00
C ALA A 67 32.57 30.43 9.94
N GLU A 68 32.84 30.74 8.69
CA GLU A 68 32.52 29.96 7.51
C GLU A 68 33.16 28.56 7.63
N ALA A 69 32.33 27.52 7.71
CA ALA A 69 32.73 26.11 7.69
C ALA A 69 31.69 25.32 6.88
N PRO A 70 32.10 24.28 6.13
CA PRO A 70 31.43 23.83 4.92
C PRO A 70 30.04 23.25 5.22
N ALA A 71 29.14 23.36 4.24
CA ALA A 71 27.80 22.79 4.28
C ALA A 71 27.86 21.34 4.78
N ALA A 72 27.46 21.13 6.03
CA ALA A 72 27.29 19.80 6.59
C ALA A 72 26.13 19.15 5.85
N THR A 73 26.47 18.22 4.96
CA THR A 73 25.52 17.26 4.40
C THR A 73 24.83 16.57 5.56
N VAL A 74 23.52 16.79 5.69
CA VAL A 74 22.68 15.95 6.54
C VAL A 74 22.66 14.59 5.85
N GLU A 75 23.55 13.68 6.28
CA GLU A 75 23.36 12.27 6.00
C GLU A 75 22.10 11.84 6.75
N VAL A 76 21.00 11.75 6.01
CA VAL A 76 19.86 10.93 6.43
C VAL A 76 20.44 9.54 6.54
N ALA A 77 20.66 9.06 7.77
CA ALA A 77 21.03 7.68 8.01
C ALA A 77 20.03 6.81 7.25
N ALA A 78 20.51 6.14 6.19
CA ALA A 78 19.67 5.29 5.38
C ALA A 78 19.06 4.23 6.31
N ALA A 79 17.73 4.27 6.48
CA ALA A 79 17.03 3.19 7.13
C ALA A 79 17.46 1.89 6.44
N ALA A 80 17.76 0.85 7.23
CA ALA A 80 18.21 -0.42 6.70
C ALA A 80 17.26 -0.91 5.59
N PRO A 81 17.78 -1.50 4.51
CA PRO A 81 16.95 -2.01 3.41
C PRO A 81 15.94 -3.03 3.96
N LYS A 82 14.69 -2.88 3.52
CA LYS A 82 13.59 -3.75 3.94
C LYS A 82 13.68 -5.10 3.25
N SER A 83 13.08 -6.12 3.85
CA SER A 83 12.98 -7.43 3.21
C SER A 83 12.06 -7.38 1.99
N GLY A 84 12.26 -8.30 1.05
CA GLY A 84 11.48 -8.31 -0.20
C GLY A 84 10.00 -8.60 0.01
N ASP A 85 9.66 -9.43 0.99
CA ASP A 85 8.28 -9.72 1.35
C ASP A 85 7.60 -8.49 1.99
N GLU A 86 8.29 -7.75 2.85
CA GLU A 86 7.77 -6.53 3.48
C GLU A 86 7.43 -5.48 2.41
N VAL A 87 8.36 -5.22 1.48
CA VAL A 87 8.13 -4.27 0.38
C VAL A 87 7.02 -4.76 -0.55
N TYR A 88 6.98 -6.07 -0.85
CA TYR A 88 5.92 -6.62 -1.69
C TYR A 88 4.53 -6.39 -1.08
N GLN A 89 4.35 -6.72 0.20
CA GLN A 89 3.07 -6.55 0.89
C GLN A 89 2.68 -5.08 0.99
N ALA A 90 3.62 -4.19 1.34
CA ALA A 90 3.32 -2.78 1.53
C ALA A 90 3.07 -2.02 0.21
N ASN A 91 3.77 -2.37 -0.88
CA ASN A 91 3.86 -1.51 -2.06
C ASN A 91 3.49 -2.19 -3.38
N CYS A 92 3.71 -3.50 -3.52
CA CYS A 92 3.62 -4.16 -4.83
C CYS A 92 2.33 -4.99 -4.99
N MET A 93 1.79 -5.52 -3.89
CA MET A 93 0.71 -6.51 -3.92
C MET A 93 -0.57 -5.99 -4.56
N ALA A 94 -0.85 -4.68 -4.43
CA ALA A 94 -2.07 -4.05 -4.94
C ALA A 94 -2.29 -4.34 -6.44
N CYS A 95 -1.21 -4.42 -7.21
CA CYS A 95 -1.27 -4.76 -8.63
C CYS A 95 -0.85 -6.20 -8.90
N HIS A 96 0.24 -6.66 -8.27
CA HIS A 96 0.86 -7.93 -8.61
C HIS A 96 0.25 -9.17 -7.93
N ALA A 97 -0.63 -9.02 -6.93
CA ALA A 97 -1.31 -10.17 -6.33
C ALA A 97 -2.38 -10.76 -7.27
N THR A 98 -3.14 -9.90 -7.96
CA THR A 98 -4.26 -10.30 -8.84
C THR A 98 -3.94 -10.13 -10.31
N GLY A 99 -2.92 -9.36 -10.66
CA GLY A 99 -2.65 -8.93 -12.03
C GLY A 99 -3.49 -7.72 -12.46
N ALA A 100 -3.91 -6.89 -11.50
CA ALA A 100 -4.66 -5.67 -11.77
C ALA A 100 -3.94 -4.78 -12.79
N ALA A 101 -4.72 -4.16 -13.66
CA ALA A 101 -4.24 -3.36 -14.79
C ALA A 101 -3.25 -4.09 -15.73
N GLY A 102 -3.28 -5.44 -15.76
CA GLY A 102 -2.37 -6.24 -16.59
C GLY A 102 -0.98 -6.43 -15.99
N ALA A 103 -0.80 -6.16 -14.68
CA ALA A 103 0.45 -6.44 -13.99
C ALA A 103 0.77 -7.95 -14.02
N PRO A 104 2.05 -8.35 -14.14
CA PRO A 104 2.43 -9.75 -14.06
C PRO A 104 2.14 -10.29 -12.66
N LYS A 105 1.24 -11.28 -12.57
CA LYS A 105 0.81 -11.84 -11.30
C LYS A 105 1.96 -12.58 -10.62
N MET A 106 2.13 -12.38 -9.31
CA MET A 106 3.11 -13.14 -8.52
C MET A 106 2.75 -14.63 -8.54
N GLY A 107 3.77 -15.49 -8.64
CA GLY A 107 3.60 -16.94 -8.78
C GLY A 107 3.28 -17.42 -10.20
N ASP A 108 3.01 -16.53 -11.16
CA ASP A 108 2.79 -16.92 -12.55
C ASP A 108 4.13 -17.10 -13.31
N ALA A 109 4.70 -18.30 -13.22
CA ALA A 109 5.96 -18.61 -13.90
C ALA A 109 5.92 -18.36 -15.42
N ALA A 110 4.76 -18.52 -16.08
CA ALA A 110 4.63 -18.29 -17.52
C ALA A 110 4.74 -16.81 -17.87
N ALA A 111 4.14 -15.93 -17.05
CA ALA A 111 4.29 -14.49 -17.19
C ALA A 111 5.72 -14.01 -16.87
N TRP A 112 6.38 -14.61 -15.88
CA TRP A 112 7.69 -14.16 -15.40
C TRP A 112 8.88 -14.67 -16.22
N LYS A 113 8.81 -15.85 -16.83
CA LYS A 113 9.88 -16.39 -17.71
C LYS A 113 10.41 -15.41 -18.77
N PRO A 114 9.58 -14.84 -19.67
CA PRO A 114 10.08 -13.93 -20.70
C PRO A 114 10.61 -12.60 -20.12
N ARG A 115 10.20 -12.24 -18.90
CA ARG A 115 10.66 -11.03 -18.20
C ARG A 115 12.02 -11.27 -17.55
N ALA A 116 12.17 -12.39 -16.84
CA ALA A 116 13.43 -12.81 -16.23
C ALA A 116 14.54 -13.05 -17.28
N ALA A 117 14.18 -13.48 -18.49
CA ALA A 117 15.11 -13.63 -19.61
C ALA A 117 15.79 -12.31 -20.05
N LEU A 118 15.22 -11.15 -19.70
CA LEU A 118 15.84 -9.83 -19.94
C LEU A 118 16.95 -9.51 -18.92
N GLY A 119 17.09 -10.34 -17.90
CA GLY A 119 18.03 -10.21 -16.81
C GLY A 119 17.55 -9.35 -15.65
N PHE A 120 18.16 -9.56 -14.49
CA PHE A 120 17.71 -8.94 -13.23
C PHE A 120 17.78 -7.40 -13.28
N ASN A 121 18.87 -6.85 -13.81
CA ASN A 121 19.07 -5.41 -13.89
C ASN A 121 18.02 -4.72 -14.78
N SER A 122 17.53 -5.41 -15.82
CA SER A 122 16.47 -4.88 -16.69
C SER A 122 15.12 -4.81 -15.97
N LEU A 123 14.83 -5.78 -15.08
CA LEU A 123 13.65 -5.75 -14.22
C LEU A 123 13.74 -4.61 -13.21
N LEU A 124 14.89 -4.48 -12.54
CA LEU A 124 15.14 -3.42 -11.58
C LEU A 124 15.01 -2.04 -12.23
N ASN A 125 15.62 -1.84 -13.40
CA ASN A 125 15.51 -0.60 -14.15
C ASN A 125 14.06 -0.26 -14.55
N SER A 126 13.26 -1.28 -14.89
CA SER A 126 11.83 -1.09 -15.18
C SER A 126 11.04 -0.71 -13.92
N ALA A 127 11.39 -1.27 -12.76
CA ALA A 127 10.73 -0.92 -11.49
C ALA A 127 11.11 0.49 -11.01
N ILE A 128 12.38 0.88 -11.17
CA ILE A 128 12.88 2.21 -10.80
C ILE A 128 12.22 3.29 -11.66
N ASN A 129 12.25 3.12 -12.98
CA ASN A 129 11.78 4.15 -13.92
C ASN A 129 10.31 4.04 -14.30
N GLY A 130 9.65 2.95 -13.90
CA GLY A 130 8.31 2.61 -14.36
C GLY A 130 8.30 2.01 -15.77
N LYS A 131 7.23 1.29 -16.09
CA LYS A 131 7.02 0.67 -17.41
C LYS A 131 5.54 0.43 -17.68
N GLY A 132 5.02 0.99 -18.76
CA GLY A 132 3.60 0.91 -19.09
C GLY A 132 2.75 1.56 -17.99
N LEU A 133 1.86 0.79 -17.37
CA LEU A 133 1.02 1.24 -16.26
C LEU A 133 1.69 1.11 -14.87
N MET A 134 2.87 0.49 -14.79
CA MET A 134 3.63 0.44 -13.54
C MET A 134 4.35 1.79 -13.34
N ALA A 135 3.97 2.52 -12.29
CA ALA A 135 4.58 3.81 -11.94
C ALA A 135 6.05 3.65 -11.52
N PRO A 136 6.89 4.69 -11.69
CA PRO A 136 8.25 4.71 -11.16
C PRO A 136 8.27 4.40 -9.66
N ARG A 137 9.18 3.51 -9.24
CA ARG A 137 9.33 3.04 -7.84
C ARG A 137 8.00 2.56 -7.23
N ALA A 138 7.17 1.89 -8.02
CA ALA A 138 5.82 1.47 -7.63
C ALA A 138 4.90 2.61 -7.14
N GLY A 139 5.23 3.88 -7.43
CA GLY A 139 4.51 5.06 -6.97
C GLY A 139 5.00 5.65 -5.63
N PHE A 140 6.07 5.09 -5.04
CA PHE A 140 6.56 5.47 -3.73
C PHE A 140 8.01 5.98 -3.81
N SER A 141 8.20 7.29 -3.70
CA SER A 141 9.51 7.95 -3.82
C SER A 141 10.51 7.55 -2.73
N TYR A 142 10.03 7.05 -1.59
CA TYR A 142 10.86 6.65 -0.46
C TYR A 142 11.47 5.24 -0.59
N LEU A 143 11.00 4.41 -1.52
CA LEU A 143 11.60 3.09 -1.73
C LEU A 143 13.02 3.27 -2.24
N THR A 144 13.99 2.52 -1.74
CA THR A 144 15.38 2.54 -2.24
C THR A 144 15.56 1.53 -3.39
N ASP A 145 16.67 1.63 -4.14
CA ASP A 145 16.94 0.67 -5.23
C ASP A 145 17.12 -0.73 -4.67
N GLU A 146 17.65 -0.83 -3.44
CA GLU A 146 17.79 -2.07 -2.70
C GLU A 146 16.44 -2.63 -2.24
N ASP A 147 15.51 -1.80 -1.74
CA ASP A 147 14.14 -2.22 -1.43
C ASP A 147 13.45 -2.82 -2.67
N LEU A 148 13.60 -2.18 -3.84
CA LEU A 148 13.06 -2.67 -5.11
C LEU A 148 13.74 -3.97 -5.57
N ALA A 149 15.06 -4.06 -5.43
CA ALA A 149 15.81 -5.27 -5.77
C ALA A 149 15.36 -6.46 -4.90
N ASN A 150 15.17 -6.24 -3.60
CA ASN A 150 14.68 -7.27 -2.67
C ASN A 150 13.27 -7.71 -3.03
N ALA A 151 12.36 -6.78 -3.34
CA ALA A 151 11.01 -7.10 -3.78
C ALA A 151 10.99 -7.92 -5.07
N ILE A 152 11.82 -7.57 -6.06
CA ILE A 152 11.93 -8.31 -7.33
C ILE A 152 12.43 -9.74 -7.09
N ARG A 153 13.46 -9.92 -6.25
CA ARG A 153 13.97 -11.25 -5.88
C ARG A 153 12.87 -12.09 -5.24
N PHE A 154 12.18 -11.53 -4.24
CA PHE A 154 11.08 -12.21 -3.57
C PHE A 154 10.00 -12.65 -4.58
N MET A 155 9.57 -11.77 -5.49
CA MET A 155 8.56 -12.10 -6.49
C MET A 155 9.04 -13.18 -7.48
N LEU A 156 10.31 -13.16 -7.89
CA LEU A 156 10.91 -14.18 -8.75
C LEU A 156 10.97 -15.54 -8.03
N GLU A 157 11.36 -15.56 -6.75
CA GLU A 157 11.36 -16.77 -5.92
C GLU A 157 9.97 -17.40 -5.84
N GLN A 158 8.91 -16.59 -5.66
CA GLN A 158 7.53 -17.08 -5.66
C GLN A 158 7.11 -17.72 -7.01
N THR A 159 7.82 -17.45 -8.09
CA THR A 159 7.54 -18.01 -9.43
C THR A 159 8.42 -19.22 -9.76
N GLY A 160 9.47 -19.49 -8.97
CA GLY A 160 10.48 -20.49 -9.27
C GLY A 160 11.35 -20.16 -10.51
N VAL A 161 11.37 -18.89 -10.95
CA VAL A 161 12.15 -18.43 -12.10
C VAL A 161 13.35 -17.61 -11.61
N THR A 162 14.52 -17.88 -12.18
CA THR A 162 15.73 -17.09 -11.92
C THR A 162 15.97 -16.07 -13.03
N ALA A 163 16.33 -14.84 -12.66
CA ALA A 163 16.82 -13.83 -13.60
C ALA A 163 18.34 -13.73 -13.42
N ASN A 164 19.08 -14.05 -14.49
CA ASN A 164 20.55 -13.95 -14.52
C ASN A 164 21.02 -12.52 -14.81
#